data_AF-A0A969D6I8-F1
#
_entry.id   AF-A0A969D6I8-F1
#
_cell.length_a   1.000
_cell.length_b   1.000
_cell.length_c   1.000
_cell.angle_alpha   90.00
_cell.angle_beta   90.00
_cell.angle_gamma   90.00
#
_symmetry.space_group_name_H-M   'P 1'
#
loop_
_entity.id
_entity.type
_entity.pdbx_description
1 polymer ?
#
loop_
_entity_poly.entity_id
_entity_poly.type
_entity_poly.pdbx_seq_one_letter_code
_entity_poly.pdbx_strand_id
1 'polypeptide(L)'
;MLVALALIGTGISMSQPPKHRLDPEAVETIDSSDYLWKAEIYTAQGEKEKALATCLEMVQAISESDSERCQLDVYKAFDDLDNRIRIYEKQYKEEIADGDSGALTKLALDGLREEREQKK
;
A
#
# COMPACT_ATOMS: atom_id res chain seq x y z
N MET A 1 48.46 9.82 35.56
CA MET A 1 47.17 10.03 34.89
C MET A 1 46.73 8.69 34.32
N LEU A 2 45.61 8.15 34.82
CA LEU A 2 45.02 6.88 34.36
C LEU A 2 44.29 7.05 33.02
N VAL A 3 44.53 6.11 32.10
CA VAL A 3 43.58 5.33 31.25
C VAL A 3 42.48 6.14 30.53
N ALA A 4 42.37 6.11 29.19
CA ALA A 4 41.79 4.95 28.50
C ALA A 4 42.16 4.81 27.01
N LEU A 5 42.35 3.54 26.66
CA LEU A 5 42.48 2.92 25.35
C LEU A 5 41.12 2.28 24.98
N ALA A 6 40.61 2.49 23.76
CA ALA A 6 39.73 1.56 22.99
C ALA A 6 39.21 2.34 21.75
N LEU A 7 39.60 2.04 20.50
CA LEU A 7 39.26 0.89 19.65
C LEU A 7 37.76 0.74 19.32
N ILE A 8 37.52 0.39 18.04
CA ILE A 8 36.28 -0.12 17.40
C ILE A 8 35.40 1.01 16.84
N GLY A 9 35.20 1.18 15.52
CA GLY A 9 35.00 0.17 14.49
C GLY A 9 33.50 0.01 14.22
N THR A 10 33.16 -0.30 12.97
CA THR A 10 31.83 -0.70 12.42
C THR A 10 31.02 0.39 11.71
N GLY A 11 30.73 0.08 10.44
CA GLY A 11 30.07 0.95 9.49
C GLY A 11 28.61 1.21 9.83
N ILE A 12 28.16 2.39 9.42
CA ILE A 12 26.75 2.73 9.38
C ILE A 12 26.15 1.91 8.24
N SER A 13 25.67 0.71 8.56
CA SER A 13 24.60 0.11 7.79
C SER A 13 23.42 1.06 7.92
N MET A 14 23.11 1.81 6.85
CA MET A 14 21.87 2.59 6.76
C MET A 14 20.68 1.62 6.65
N SER A 15 20.41 0.86 7.70
CA SER A 15 19.14 0.18 7.84
C SER A 15 18.11 1.25 8.16
N GLN A 16 17.31 1.65 7.16
CA GLN A 16 16.14 2.49 7.41
C GLN A 16 15.34 1.86 8.56
N PRO A 17 14.84 2.67 9.51
CA PRO A 17 14.05 2.14 10.60
C PRO A 17 12.84 1.38 10.04
N PRO A 18 12.42 0.29 10.70
CA PRO A 18 11.23 -0.45 10.27
C PRO A 18 10.03 0.50 10.14
N LYS A 19 9.24 0.37 9.07
CA LYS A 19 8.09 1.26 8.80
C LYS A 19 7.12 1.36 9.98
N HIS A 20 6.93 0.29 10.75
CA HIS A 20 6.09 0.27 11.96
C HIS A 20 6.57 1.21 13.09
N ARG A 21 7.78 1.79 12.99
CA ARG A 21 8.35 2.74 13.96
C ARG A 21 8.41 4.18 13.45
N LEU A 22 8.01 4.41 12.20
CA LEU A 22 7.97 5.74 11.61
C LEU A 22 6.69 6.47 12.04
N ASP A 23 6.75 7.79 12.16
CA ASP A 23 5.56 8.62 12.37
C ASP A 23 4.96 8.96 10.99
N PRO A 24 3.76 8.44 10.63
CA PRO A 24 3.12 8.75 9.37
C PRO A 24 2.72 10.23 9.25
N GLU A 25 2.50 10.93 10.37
CA GLU A 25 2.17 12.35 10.33
C GLU A 25 3.37 13.25 10.05
N ALA A 26 4.59 12.71 10.13
CA ALA A 26 5.80 13.41 9.71
C ALA A 26 6.03 13.35 8.17
N VAL A 27 5.20 12.62 7.42
CA VAL A 27 5.28 12.54 5.96
C VAL A 27 4.47 13.69 5.35
N GLU A 28 5.17 14.62 4.69
CA GLU A 28 4.55 15.62 3.84
C GLU A 28 4.12 14.97 2.53
N THR A 29 2.85 15.12 2.16
CA THR A 29 2.28 14.48 0.95
C THR A 29 2.24 15.47 -0.21
N ILE A 30 3.19 15.36 -1.14
CA ILE A 30 3.31 16.25 -2.31
C ILE A 30 2.91 15.49 -3.58
N ASP A 31 3.31 14.23 -3.69
CA ASP A 31 3.03 13.39 -4.85
C ASP A 31 2.48 12.00 -4.46
N SER A 32 2.16 11.18 -5.46
CA SER A 32 1.61 9.84 -5.24
C SER A 32 2.50 8.96 -4.37
N SER A 33 3.83 9.11 -4.47
CA SER A 33 4.78 8.28 -3.72
C SER A 33 4.76 8.61 -2.23
N ASP A 34 4.57 9.87 -1.87
CA ASP A 34 4.43 10.28 -0.46
C ASP A 34 3.15 9.73 0.17
N TYR A 35 2.03 9.80 -0.56
CA TYR A 35 0.76 9.22 -0.12
C TYR A 35 0.87 7.70 0.06
N LEU A 36 1.48 7.00 -0.91
CA LEU A 36 1.72 5.56 -0.81
C LEU A 36 2.60 5.25 0.40
N TRP A 37 3.68 5.99 0.60
CA TRP A 37 4.58 5.79 1.73
C TRP A 37 3.89 6.01 3.09
N LYS A 38 3.09 7.08 3.22
CA LYS A 38 2.29 7.34 4.43
C LYS A 38 1.26 6.22 4.69
N ALA A 39 0.56 5.76 3.66
CA ALA A 39 -0.38 4.65 3.76
C ALA A 39 0.31 3.31 4.12
N GLU A 40 1.51 3.06 3.60
CA GLU A 40 2.33 1.89 3.94
C GLU A 40 2.80 1.92 5.40
N ILE A 41 3.16 3.09 5.94
CA ILE A 41 3.49 3.25 7.37
C ILE A 41 2.26 2.89 8.22
N TYR A 42 1.09 3.48 7.91
CA TYR A 42 -0.15 3.17 8.61
C TYR A 42 -0.52 1.68 8.52
N THR A 43 -0.35 1.08 7.35
CA THR A 43 -0.56 -0.35 7.13
C THR A 43 0.37 -1.20 8.00
N ALA A 44 1.66 -0.86 8.06
CA ALA A 44 2.65 -1.55 8.90
C ALA A 44 2.37 -1.43 10.40
N GLN A 45 1.63 -0.40 10.81
CA GLN A 45 1.17 -0.19 12.19
C GLN A 45 -0.18 -0.86 12.49
N GLY A 46 -0.82 -1.49 11.50
CA GLY A 46 -2.14 -2.10 11.65
C GLY A 46 -3.30 -1.10 11.60
N GLU A 47 -3.03 0.16 11.24
CA GLU A 47 -4.04 1.24 11.21
C GLU A 47 -4.75 1.30 9.84
N LYS A 48 -5.51 0.25 9.52
CA LYS A 48 -6.18 0.07 8.22
C LYS A 48 -7.02 1.29 7.80
N GLU A 49 -7.84 1.83 8.70
CA GLU A 49 -8.74 2.94 8.39
C GLU A 49 -7.98 4.21 8.00
N LYS A 50 -6.88 4.52 8.69
CA LYS A 50 -6.04 5.67 8.37
C LYS A 50 -5.28 5.47 7.06
N ALA A 51 -4.77 4.26 6.81
CA ALA A 51 -4.15 3.93 5.53
C ALA A 51 -5.13 4.14 4.36
N LEU A 52 -6.37 3.67 4.49
CA LEU A 52 -7.41 3.88 3.47
C LEU A 52 -7.80 5.35 3.33
N ALA A 53 -7.89 6.10 4.43
CA ALA A 53 -8.14 7.53 4.39
C ALA A 53 -7.03 8.26 3.60
N THR A 54 -5.76 7.94 3.86
CA THR A 54 -4.61 8.47 3.09
C THR A 54 -4.72 8.13 1.61
N CYS A 55 -5.10 6.89 1.25
CA CYS A 55 -5.32 6.54 -0.15
C CYS A 55 -6.47 7.35 -0.78
N LEU A 56 -7.56 7.62 -0.06
CA LEU A 56 -8.72 8.36 -0.57
C LEU A 56 -8.41 9.84 -0.81
N GLU A 57 -7.50 10.45 -0.05
CA GLU A 57 -7.04 11.81 -0.29
C GLU A 57 -6.41 11.98 -1.68
N MET A 58 -5.81 10.91 -2.22
CA MET A 58 -5.22 10.90 -3.57
C MET A 58 -6.24 11.16 -4.68
N VAL A 59 -7.54 10.89 -4.46
CA VAL A 59 -8.59 11.14 -5.46
C VAL A 59 -8.63 12.62 -5.85
N GLN A 60 -8.49 13.51 -4.87
CA GLN A 60 -8.52 14.96 -5.09
C GLN A 60 -7.15 15.52 -5.45
N ALA A 61 -6.08 14.96 -4.86
CA ALA A 61 -4.73 15.46 -5.03
C ALA A 61 -4.07 15.00 -6.34
N ILE A 62 -4.35 13.77 -6.78
CA ILE A 62 -3.66 13.12 -7.90
C ILE A 62 -4.63 12.53 -8.93
N SER A 63 -5.25 11.39 -8.61
CA SER A 63 -6.20 10.68 -9.48
C SER A 63 -6.93 9.57 -8.73
N GLU A 64 -8.10 9.20 -9.25
CA GLU A 64 -8.85 8.05 -8.75
C GLU A 64 -8.09 6.73 -8.95
N SER A 65 -7.43 6.55 -10.10
CA SER A 65 -6.65 5.33 -10.38
C SER A 65 -5.49 5.12 -9.40
N ASP A 66 -4.78 6.20 -9.04
CA ASP A 66 -3.72 6.12 -8.02
C ASP A 66 -4.27 5.80 -6.63
N SER A 67 -5.44 6.37 -6.27
CA SER A 67 -6.14 6.04 -5.04
C SER A 67 -6.52 4.56 -4.97
N GLU A 68 -7.06 4.01 -6.07
CA GLU A 68 -7.45 2.59 -6.13
C GLU A 68 -6.26 1.65 -6.01
N ARG A 69 -5.14 1.99 -6.66
CA ARG A 69 -3.89 1.22 -6.53
C ARG A 69 -3.41 1.21 -5.08
N CYS A 70 -3.41 2.35 -4.41
CA CYS A 70 -3.07 2.45 -2.99
C CYS A 70 -4.00 1.58 -2.13
N GLN A 71 -5.32 1.65 -2.37
CA GLN A 71 -6.30 0.86 -1.64
C GLN A 71 -6.10 -0.65 -1.84
N LEU A 72 -5.77 -1.10 -3.06
CA LEU A 72 -5.48 -2.51 -3.35
C LEU A 72 -4.32 -3.05 -2.50
N ASP A 73 -3.27 -2.25 -2.31
CA ASP A 73 -2.12 -2.62 -1.48
C ASP A 73 -2.50 -2.73 0.00
N VAL A 74 -3.30 -1.78 0.51
CA VAL A 74 -3.83 -1.83 1.88
C VAL A 74 -4.71 -3.06 2.06
N TYR A 75 -5.69 -3.29 1.18
CA TYR A 75 -6.57 -4.45 1.30
C TYR A 75 -5.81 -5.77 1.19
N LYS A 76 -4.76 -5.85 0.35
CA LYS A 76 -3.89 -7.03 0.28
C LYS A 76 -3.17 -7.28 1.60
N ALA A 77 -2.64 -6.24 2.25
CA ALA A 77 -1.94 -6.38 3.52
C ALA A 77 -2.85 -6.88 4.66
N PHE A 78 -4.14 -6.55 4.61
CA PHE A 78 -5.15 -6.97 5.59
C PHE A 78 -6.00 -8.17 5.14
N ASP A 79 -5.59 -8.87 4.07
CA ASP A 79 -6.29 -10.03 3.50
C ASP A 79 -7.79 -9.78 3.20
N ASP A 80 -8.13 -8.54 2.83
CA ASP A 80 -9.49 -8.12 2.53
C ASP A 80 -9.83 -8.42 1.06
N LEU A 81 -10.08 -9.70 0.79
CA LEU A 81 -10.39 -10.19 -0.55
C LEU A 81 -11.64 -9.55 -1.14
N ASP A 82 -12.66 -9.28 -0.33
CA ASP A 82 -13.94 -8.75 -0.80
C ASP A 82 -13.79 -7.33 -1.37
N ASN A 83 -13.03 -6.47 -0.70
CA ASN A 83 -12.77 -5.13 -1.23
C ASN A 83 -11.80 -5.13 -2.42
N ARG A 84 -10.82 -6.05 -2.46
CA ARG A 84 -9.96 -6.24 -3.66
C ARG A 84 -10.79 -6.64 -4.87
N ILE A 85 -11.67 -7.63 -4.71
CA ILE A 85 -12.61 -8.09 -5.74
C ILE A 85 -13.45 -6.90 -6.24
N ARG A 86 -13.99 -6.09 -5.33
CA ARG A 86 -14.83 -4.94 -5.69
C ARG A 86 -14.10 -3.93 -6.58
N ILE A 87 -12.83 -3.63 -6.29
CA ILE A 87 -12.02 -2.72 -7.11
C ILE A 87 -11.77 -3.33 -8.49
N TYR A 88 -11.31 -4.58 -8.56
CA TYR A 88 -11.08 -5.23 -9.85
C TYR A 88 -12.35 -5.41 -10.68
N GLU A 89 -13.51 -5.62 -10.06
CA GLU A 89 -14.80 -5.64 -10.77
C GLU A 89 -15.17 -4.29 -11.37
N LYS A 90 -14.82 -3.18 -10.70
CA LYS A 90 -15.03 -1.83 -11.23
C LYS A 90 -14.08 -1.58 -12.41
N GLN A 91 -12.78 -1.79 -12.20
CA GLN A 91 -11.76 -1.60 -13.24
C GLN A 91 -12.06 -2.43 -14.49
N TYR A 92 -12.48 -3.68 -14.32
CA TYR A 92 -12.83 -4.54 -15.45
C TYR A 92 -14.02 -3.98 -16.25
N LYS A 93 -15.03 -3.41 -15.58
CA LYS A 93 -16.17 -2.80 -16.28
C LYS A 93 -15.76 -1.56 -17.06
N GLU A 94 -14.87 -0.75 -16.50
CA GLU A 94 -14.34 0.47 -17.14
C GLU A 94 -13.50 0.11 -18.37
N GLU A 95 -12.57 -0.84 -18.24
CA GLU A 95 -11.76 -1.35 -19.36
C GLU A 95 -12.61 -1.86 -20.52
N ILE A 96 -13.64 -2.67 -20.22
CA ILE A 96 -14.56 -3.17 -21.25
C ILE A 96 -15.36 -2.02 -21.90
N ALA A 97 -15.75 -1.01 -21.12
CA ALA A 97 -16.47 0.16 -21.64
C ALA A 97 -15.57 1.01 -22.56
N ASP A 98 -14.28 1.07 -22.28
CA ASP A 98 -13.26 1.78 -23.06
C ASP A 98 -12.77 0.99 -24.29
N GLY A 99 -13.25 -0.25 -24.47
CA GLY A 99 -12.90 -1.12 -25.59
C GLY A 99 -11.60 -1.91 -25.40
N ASP A 100 -11.02 -1.93 -24.19
CA ASP A 100 -9.99 -2.89 -23.82
C ASP A 100 -10.63 -4.29 -23.67
N SER A 101 -9.82 -5.33 -23.86
CA SER A 101 -10.13 -6.70 -23.51
C SER A 101 -10.37 -6.94 -22.01
N GLY A 102 -9.78 -6.12 -21.15
CA GLY A 102 -9.74 -6.31 -19.70
C GLY A 102 -9.13 -7.65 -19.25
N ALA A 103 -8.32 -8.28 -20.09
CA ALA A 103 -7.88 -9.67 -19.89
C ALA A 103 -7.05 -9.86 -18.61
N LEU A 104 -6.17 -8.89 -18.29
CA LEU A 104 -5.34 -8.94 -17.09
C LEU A 104 -6.17 -8.74 -15.82
N THR A 105 -7.08 -7.78 -15.84
CA THR A 105 -7.98 -7.47 -14.73
C THR A 105 -8.95 -8.61 -14.47
N LYS A 106 -9.45 -9.26 -15.54
CA LYS A 106 -10.23 -10.49 -15.44
C LYS A 106 -9.43 -11.63 -14.79
N LEU A 107 -8.18 -11.85 -15.21
CA LEU A 107 -7.33 -12.90 -14.63
C LEU A 107 -7.11 -12.67 -13.12
N ALA A 108 -6.84 -11.43 -12.72
CA ALA A 108 -6.70 -11.07 -11.31
C ALA A 108 -8.00 -11.32 -10.53
N LEU A 109 -9.14 -10.90 -11.09
CA LEU A 109 -10.46 -11.07 -10.49
C LEU A 109 -10.83 -12.56 -10.31
N ASP A 110 -10.58 -13.40 -11.31
CA ASP A 110 -10.84 -14.83 -11.24
C ASP A 110 -9.99 -15.48 -10.14
N GLY A 111 -8.70 -15.13 -10.06
CA GLY A 111 -7.80 -15.64 -9.02
C GLY A 111 -8.23 -15.24 -7.60
N LEU A 112 -8.71 -14.01 -7.40
CA LEU A 112 -9.23 -13.57 -6.10
C LEU A 112 -10.51 -14.29 -5.68
N ARG A 113 -11.40 -14.58 -6.65
CA ARG A 113 -12.64 -15.33 -6.38
C ARG A 113 -12.32 -16.77 -5.99
N GLU A 114 -11.38 -17.40 -6.68
CA GLU A 114 -10.90 -18.72 -6.31
C GLU A 114 -10.27 -18.73 -4.91
N GLU A 115 -9.40 -17.76 -4.60
CA GLU A 115 -8.82 -17.62 -3.26
C GLU A 115 -9.90 -17.46 -2.18
N ARG A 116 -10.93 -16.65 -2.43
CA ARG A 116 -12.06 -16.45 -1.51
C ARG A 116 -12.84 -17.74 -1.29
N GLU A 117 -13.07 -18.54 -2.32
CA GLU A 117 -13.76 -19.82 -2.21
C GLU A 117 -12.97 -20.83 -1.38
N GLN A 118 -11.64 -20.85 -1.51
CA GLN A 118 -10.77 -21.73 -0.73
C GLN A 118 -10.72 -21.38 0.77
N LYS A 119 -11.08 -20.15 1.15
CA LYS A 119 -11.12 -19.68 2.56
C LYS A 119 -12.48 -19.89 3.26
N LYS A 120 -13.50 -20.39 2.55
CA LYS A 120 -14.82 -20.70 3.11
C LYS A 120 -14.89 -22.13 3.63
#